data_AF-A0A537SLX7-F1
#
_entry.id   AF-A0A537SLX7-F1
#
_cell.length_a   1.000
_cell.length_b   1.000
_cell.length_c   1.000
_cell.angle_alpha   90.00
_cell.angle_beta   90.00
_cell.angle_gamma   90.00
#
_symmetry.space_group_name_H-M   'P 1'
#
loop_
_entity.id
_entity.type
_entity.pdbx_description
1 polymer ?
#
loop_
_entity_poly.entity_id
_entity_poly.type
_entity_poly.pdbx_seq_one_letter_code
_entity_poly.pdbx_strand_id
1 'polypeptide(L)'
;MNKPTLRLEEPQPRNIQRVDVAPENGFAMVVDGKFKTQFSEESAAKKTATELLARYPMLRVEIYDALTKTRTRVAAKPSMT
;
A
#
# COMPACT_ATOMS: atom_id res chain seq x y z
N MET A 1 -37.52 -36.63 11.74
CA MET A 1 -37.37 -35.31 11.08
C MET A 1 -36.56 -34.40 12.00
N ASN A 2 -35.24 -34.34 11.81
CA ASN A 2 -34.38 -33.43 12.57
C ASN A 2 -33.65 -32.56 11.54
N LYS A 3 -33.97 -31.27 11.56
CA LYS A 3 -33.57 -30.25 10.58
C LYS A 3 -32.04 -30.09 10.61
N PRO A 4 -31.33 -30.05 9.47
CA PRO A 4 -29.92 -29.70 9.47
C PRO A 4 -29.80 -28.21 9.72
N THR A 5 -29.28 -27.87 10.89
CA THR A 5 -28.89 -26.51 11.27
C THR A 5 -27.81 -26.05 10.27
N LEU A 6 -28.19 -25.18 9.34
CA LEU A 6 -27.26 -24.42 8.51
C LEU A 6 -26.41 -23.57 9.45
N ARG A 7 -25.24 -24.10 9.80
CA ARG A 7 -24.17 -23.35 10.44
C ARG A 7 -23.75 -22.31 9.41
N LEU A 8 -24.19 -21.07 9.62
CA LEU A 8 -23.55 -19.92 9.00
C LEU A 8 -22.15 -19.92 9.61
N GLU A 9 -21.20 -20.64 9.01
CA GLU A 9 -19.79 -20.33 9.20
C GLU A 9 -19.65 -18.87 8.77
N GLU A 10 -19.68 -17.98 9.77
CA GLU A 10 -19.29 -16.58 9.63
C GLU A 10 -18.02 -16.59 8.79
N PRO A 11 -18.00 -15.89 7.63
CA PRO A 11 -16.80 -15.87 6.82
C PRO A 11 -15.71 -15.35 7.74
N GLN A 12 -14.78 -16.24 8.11
CA GLN A 12 -13.55 -15.88 8.80
C GLN A 12 -13.07 -14.60 8.12
N PRO A 13 -12.73 -13.53 8.85
CA PRO A 13 -12.28 -12.30 8.23
C PRO A 13 -11.06 -12.68 7.41
N ARG A 14 -11.29 -12.95 6.13
CA ARG A 14 -10.25 -13.07 5.14
C ARG A 14 -9.57 -11.74 5.35
N ASN A 15 -8.31 -11.77 5.75
CA ASN A 15 -7.46 -10.63 5.64
C ASN A 15 -7.24 -10.42 4.13
N ILE A 16 -8.33 -10.15 3.40
CA ILE A 16 -8.34 -9.28 2.25
C ILE A 16 -7.87 -7.97 2.85
N GLN A 17 -6.55 -7.83 2.98
CA GLN A 17 -5.90 -6.55 2.76
C GLN A 17 -6.43 -6.11 1.42
N ARG A 18 -7.57 -5.42 1.44
CA ARG A 18 -8.16 -4.85 0.25
C ARG A 18 -7.06 -3.95 -0.27
N VAL A 19 -6.52 -4.32 -1.42
CA VAL A 19 -5.40 -3.61 -2.05
C VAL A 19 -5.79 -2.14 -2.37
N ASP A 20 -7.09 -1.81 -2.25
CA ASP A 20 -7.67 -0.49 -2.39
C ASP A 20 -8.02 0.22 -1.07
N VAL A 21 -7.85 -0.42 0.10
CA VAL A 21 -8.10 0.27 1.37
C VAL A 21 -6.86 1.05 1.76
N ALA A 22 -7.04 2.37 1.82
CA ALA A 22 -6.04 3.27 2.36
C ALA A 22 -5.69 2.81 3.80
N PRO A 23 -4.40 2.74 4.14
CA PRO A 23 -4.00 2.37 5.49
C PRO A 23 -4.62 3.33 6.52
N GLU A 24 -5.05 2.80 7.66
CA GLU A 24 -5.55 3.63 8.76
C GLU A 24 -4.42 4.39 9.47
N ASN A 25 -3.20 3.84 9.46
CA ASN A 25 -2.01 4.41 10.09
C ASN A 25 -0.74 4.10 9.27
N GLY A 26 0.30 4.92 9.46
CA GLY A 26 1.60 4.76 8.79
C GLY A 26 1.60 5.30 7.36
N PHE A 27 2.38 4.68 6.50
CA PHE A 27 2.62 5.11 5.11
C PHE A 27 2.30 3.98 4.14
N ALA A 28 1.86 4.30 2.93
CA ALA A 28 1.75 3.31 1.87
C ALA A 28 2.37 3.80 0.57
N MET A 29 3.06 2.91 -0.13
CA MET A 29 3.58 3.17 -1.46
C MET A 29 2.48 2.92 -2.48
N VAL A 30 2.24 3.95 -3.29
CA VAL A 30 1.31 3.96 -4.41
C VAL A 30 2.13 3.93 -5.68
N VAL A 31 1.85 2.95 -6.54
CA VAL A 31 2.51 2.79 -7.84
C VAL A 31 1.42 2.85 -8.91
N ASP A 32 1.54 3.81 -9.82
CA ASP A 32 0.56 4.09 -10.88
C ASP A 32 -0.89 4.21 -10.36
N GLY A 33 -1.04 4.86 -9.21
CA GLY A 33 -2.33 5.10 -8.57
C GLY A 33 -2.88 3.94 -7.74
N LYS A 34 -2.17 2.80 -7.64
CA LYS A 34 -2.58 1.64 -6.83
C LYS A 34 -1.70 1.49 -5.60
N PHE A 35 -2.29 1.25 -4.43
CA PHE A 35 -1.53 0.90 -3.24
C PHE A 35 -0.85 -0.46 -3.44
N LYS A 36 0.40 -0.57 -3.01
CA LYS A 36 1.20 -1.80 -3.16
C LYS A 36 1.68 -2.34 -1.82
N THR A 37 2.31 -1.47 -1.04
CA THR A 37 3.01 -1.87 0.18
C THR A 37 2.76 -0.82 1.25
N GLN A 38 2.44 -1.26 2.46
CA GLN A 38 2.36 -0.39 3.63
C GLN A 38 3.68 -0.44 4.41
N PHE A 39 4.05 0.68 5.00
CA PHE A 39 5.24 0.88 5.82
C PHE A 39 4.82 1.57 7.11
N SER A 40 5.44 1.20 8.23
CA SER A 40 5.23 1.92 9.50
C SER A 40 5.90 3.29 9.49
N GLU A 41 6.99 3.45 8.75
CA GLU A 41 7.83 4.66 8.72
C GLU A 41 7.93 5.29 7.33
N GLU A 42 7.96 6.62 7.29
CA GLU A 42 8.09 7.39 6.04
C GLU A 42 9.43 7.10 5.35
N SER A 43 10.51 6.99 6.13
CA SER A 43 11.86 6.75 5.62
C SER A 43 11.95 5.41 4.88
N ALA A 44 11.35 4.36 5.46
CA ALA A 44 11.28 3.04 4.82
C ALA A 44 10.51 3.11 3.50
N ALA A 45 9.34 3.77 3.49
CA ALA A 45 8.54 3.95 2.29
C ALA A 45 9.31 4.71 1.19
N LYS A 46 9.95 5.84 1.54
CA LYS A 46 10.76 6.65 0.61
C LYS A 46 11.96 5.89 0.06
N LYS A 47 12.65 5.11 0.89
CA LYS A 47 13.78 4.28 0.45
C LYS A 47 13.34 3.26 -0.60
N THR A 48 12.30 2.48 -0.30
CA THR A 48 11.78 1.47 -1.23
C THR A 48 11.24 2.11 -2.51
N ALA A 49 10.56 3.26 -2.42
CA ALA A 49 10.10 4.00 -3.59
C ALA A 49 11.25 4.49 -4.47
N THR A 50 12.34 4.99 -3.86
CA THR A 50 13.54 5.41 -4.59
C THR A 50 14.22 4.24 -5.29
N GLU A 51 14.37 3.10 -4.60
CA GLU A 51 14.93 1.87 -5.18
C GLU A 51 14.06 1.30 -6.31
N LEU A 52 12.74 1.47 -6.22
CA LEU A 52 11.82 1.06 -7.26
C LEU A 52 11.93 1.98 -8.50
N LEU A 53 11.97 3.30 -8.28
CA LEU A 53 12.17 4.28 -9.36
C LEU A 53 13.54 4.15 -10.03
N ALA A 54 14.58 3.80 -9.27
CA ALA A 54 15.90 3.55 -9.83
C ALA A 54 15.90 2.36 -10.81
N ARG A 55 15.09 1.32 -10.52
CA ARG A 55 14.92 0.16 -11.40
C ARG A 55 13.94 0.41 -12.54
N TYR A 56 12.91 1.21 -12.29
CA TYR A 56 11.84 1.51 -13.24
C TYR A 56 11.53 3.01 -13.26
N PRO A 57 12.36 3.83 -13.94
CA PRO A 57 12.18 5.29 -13.96
C PRO A 57 10.87 5.75 -14.58
N MET A 58 10.21 4.88 -15.36
CA MET A 58 8.92 5.15 -16.01
C MET A 58 7.71 5.06 -15.07
N LEU A 59 7.85 4.46 -13.88
CA LEU A 59 6.72 4.28 -12.95
C LEU A 59 6.41 5.59 -12.22
N ARG A 60 5.12 5.83 -11.95
CA ARG A 60 4.72 6.91 -11.04
C ARG A 60 4.63 6.35 -9.63
N VAL A 61 5.61 6.69 -8.79
CA VAL A 61 5.65 6.28 -7.38
C VAL A 61 5.31 7.46 -6.48
N GLU A 62 4.34 7.25 -5.58
CA GLU A 62 3.89 8.21 -4.58
C GLU A 62 3.86 7.53 -3.21
N ILE A 63 4.12 8.28 -2.15
CA ILE A 63 3.93 7.83 -0.77
C ILE A 63 2.67 8.48 -0.23
N TYR A 64 1.71 7.65 0.16
CA TYR A 64 0.53 8.04 0.90
C TYR A 64 0.84 8.05 2.40
N ASP A 65 0.57 9.16 3.06
CA ASP A 65 0.57 9.29 4.50
C ASP A 65 -0.86 9.08 5.01
N ALA A 66 -1.08 8.06 5.84
CA ALA A 66 -2.38 7.75 6.41
C ALA A 66 -2.88 8.81 7.40
N LEU A 67 -1.96 9.43 8.15
CA LEU A 67 -2.29 10.40 9.21
C LEU A 67 -2.82 11.69 8.60
N THR A 68 -2.12 12.20 7.59
CA THR A 68 -2.51 13.43 6.89
C THR A 68 -3.41 13.18 5.69
N LYS A 69 -3.57 11.91 5.29
CA LYS A 69 -4.28 11.47 4.07
C LYS A 69 -3.73 12.12 2.79
N THR A 70 -2.45 12.51 2.80
CA THR A 70 -1.78 13.17 1.67
C THR A 70 -0.97 12.19 0.84
N ARG A 71 -0.73 12.53 -0.42
CA ARG A 71 0.14 11.76 -1.33
C ARG A 71 1.32 12.64 -1.75
N THR A 72 2.53 12.16 -1.51
CA THR A 72 3.77 12.84 -1.88
C THR A 72 4.45 12.06 -3.00
N ARG A 73 4.59 12.68 -4.16
CA ARG A 73 5.29 12.07 -5.30
C ARG A 73 6.78 11.94 -4.98
N VAL A 74 7.32 10.74 -5.19
CA VAL A 74 8.75 10.51 -5.09
C VAL A 74 9.37 10.81 -6.44
N ALA A 75 10.33 11.73 -6.47
CA ALA A 75 11.15 11.94 -7.64
C ALA A 75 12.31 10.94 -7.62
N ALA A 76 12.61 10.32 -8.77
CA ALA A 76 13.87 9.61 -8.90
C ALA A 76 15.00 10.61 -8.63
N LYS A 77 15.92 10.28 -7.72
CA LYS A 77 17.12 11.12 -7.58
C LYS A 77 17.78 11.13 -8.96
N PRO A 78 18.01 12.30 -9.57
CA PRO A 78 18.81 12.34 -10.79
C PRO A 78 20.16 11.76 -10.41
N SER A 79 20.55 10.68 -11.08
CA SER A 79 21.92 10.19 -11.07
C SER A 79 22.80 11.33 -11.56
N MET A 80 23.32 12.13 -10.63
CA MET A 80 24.29 13.16 -10.91
C MET A 80 25.58 12.40 -11.26
N THR A 81 25.80 12.25 -12.57
CA THR A 81 27.04 11.74 -13.15
C THR A 81 28.00 12.90 -13.31
#